data_AF-A0A450UHS1-F1
#
_entry.id   AF-A0A450UHS1-F1
#
_cell.length_a   1.000
_cell.length_b   1.000
_cell.length_c   1.000
_cell.angle_alpha   90.00
_cell.angle_beta   90.00
_cell.angle_gamma   90.00
#
_symmetry.space_group_name_H-M   'P 1'
#
loop_
_entity.id
_entity.type
_entity.pdbx_description
1 polymer ?
#
loop_
_entity_poly.entity_id
_entity_poly.type
_entity_poly.pdbx_seq_one_letter_code
_entity_poly.pdbx_strand_id
1 'polypeptide(L)'
;MPIPTPERFESRKDRVRQLVIIGHTTDTTAKIWIKTPTEGKWALALSQKPFRGDLDTMDGKPVQDWLSAQPALSDSMLFSHKMKKSEGLCHCFEIDGLQQGTRYYYILTAGKNTPITEDGRTVIGDVTDEFFTTANVSPKSVKFAAFSCHDPFSWEHPNDGAWPELYKTVLREELDLAIAGGDQVYLDTNDKRMADLWKWLKRYKNELKGLDDDRIKGYLVNLIRQYYRIYWNFESFAEVVGRIPTYMIWDDHEIMDGWGSRTKEERRKLLNHVWQGDDEAFNSRIVELTWRAAAQVYYEYQHSHNPTTDAHGKDIGTLDPREATWDYAFERGGCHFYVLDVRAHHNCENPSDRLLGKAQHQRLDSWLASLSGAKAAFIVSPVPVVHWSGLVNIADFSLTGMKDDLMDEWSHKTNHEERNLFLDAVMKVSDKHKVPITIISGDVHCASAYRLVNTKRYPDARVGQVTSSPISRKPNPSIANALVAKSGDMVTVDIGDSKKEKKRKGPVYQKRLFAKSGINNYAVFSVGRDQDGNVRIMVDFYWPGEDDGEIVRRTIELQ
;
A
#
# COMPACT_ATOMS: atom_id res chain seq x y z
N MET A 1 -18.20 -14.56 -29.21
CA MET A 1 -18.28 -15.53 -28.10
C MET A 1 -18.30 -14.74 -26.80
N PRO A 2 -19.02 -15.20 -25.74
CA PRO A 2 -18.90 -14.57 -24.42
C PRO A 2 -17.44 -14.64 -23.96
N ILE A 3 -16.93 -13.56 -23.38
CA ILE A 3 -15.55 -13.52 -22.87
C ILE A 3 -15.50 -14.49 -21.67
N PRO A 4 -14.57 -15.45 -21.64
CA PRO A 4 -14.44 -16.37 -20.52
C PRO A 4 -14.17 -15.54 -19.26
N THR A 5 -14.86 -15.84 -18.16
CA THR A 5 -14.51 -15.31 -16.83
C THR A 5 -13.74 -16.40 -16.09
N PRO A 6 -12.78 -16.09 -15.21
CA PRO A 6 -12.21 -17.13 -14.36
C PRO A 6 -13.33 -17.91 -13.66
N GLU A 7 -13.56 -19.15 -14.10
CA GLU A 7 -14.56 -20.03 -13.51
C GLU A 7 -13.91 -20.81 -12.38
N ARG A 8 -14.33 -20.54 -11.13
CA ARG A 8 -15.02 -21.50 -10.25
C ARG A 8 -15.10 -21.11 -8.77
N PHE A 9 -14.26 -20.19 -8.27
CA PHE A 9 -14.21 -19.91 -6.82
C PHE A 9 -14.55 -18.45 -6.47
N GLU A 10 -14.07 -17.46 -7.21
CA GLU A 10 -14.30 -16.03 -6.99
C GLU A 10 -15.76 -15.60 -7.18
N SER A 11 -16.51 -16.34 -7.99
CA SER A 11 -17.95 -16.12 -8.18
C SER A 11 -18.78 -16.54 -6.97
N ARG A 12 -18.22 -17.39 -6.08
CA ARG A 12 -18.84 -17.86 -4.84
C ARG A 12 -18.33 -17.15 -3.60
N LYS A 13 -17.33 -16.27 -3.76
CA LYS A 13 -16.79 -15.49 -2.65
C LYS A 13 -17.64 -14.25 -2.42
N ASP A 14 -17.84 -13.96 -1.14
CA ASP A 14 -18.36 -12.67 -0.73
C ASP A 14 -17.39 -11.57 -1.12
N ARG A 15 -17.98 -10.42 -1.44
CA ARG A 15 -17.28 -9.26 -1.99
C ARG A 15 -17.71 -8.09 -1.16
N VAL A 16 -16.76 -7.20 -0.88
CA VAL A 16 -17.08 -5.93 -0.25
C VAL A 16 -18.04 -5.18 -1.17
N ARG A 17 -19.23 -4.91 -0.64
CA ARG A 17 -20.31 -4.22 -1.34
C ARG A 17 -20.25 -2.73 -1.03
N GLN A 18 -19.95 -2.39 0.21
CA GLN A 18 -19.73 -1.03 0.68
C GLN A 18 -18.46 -0.97 1.53
N LEU A 19 -17.74 0.14 1.43
CA LEU A 19 -16.52 0.39 2.19
C LEU A 19 -16.29 1.90 2.25
N VAL A 20 -15.74 2.38 3.36
CA VAL A 20 -15.22 3.74 3.49
C VAL A 20 -13.74 3.64 3.83
N ILE A 21 -12.92 4.42 3.15
CA ILE A 21 -11.51 4.61 3.47
C ILE A 21 -11.30 6.09 3.78
N ILE A 22 -10.78 6.35 4.96
CA ILE A 22 -10.27 7.66 5.34
C ILE A 22 -8.88 7.76 4.73
N GLY A 23 -8.75 8.62 3.72
CA GLY A 23 -7.49 8.88 3.02
C GLY A 23 -6.75 10.07 3.61
N HIS A 24 -6.04 10.80 2.74
CA HIS A 24 -5.26 11.97 3.12
C HIS A 24 -6.10 12.97 3.91
N THR A 25 -5.75 13.14 5.18
CA THR A 25 -6.44 14.01 6.13
C THR A 25 -5.46 15.04 6.67
N THR A 26 -5.82 16.30 6.63
CA THR A 26 -5.06 17.40 7.23
C THR A 26 -5.73 17.84 8.53
N ASP A 27 -5.37 19.01 9.03
CA ASP A 27 -6.08 19.67 10.12
C ASP A 27 -7.43 20.24 9.67
N THR A 28 -7.61 20.57 8.38
CA THR A 28 -8.87 21.19 7.89
C THR A 28 -9.50 20.52 6.68
N THR A 29 -8.91 19.45 6.17
CA THR A 29 -9.40 18.74 4.98
C THR A 29 -9.31 17.23 5.16
N ALA A 30 -10.13 16.48 4.42
CA ALA A 30 -10.04 15.03 4.36
C ALA A 30 -10.43 14.52 2.97
N LYS A 31 -9.74 13.49 2.50
CA LYS A 31 -10.19 12.65 1.39
C LYS A 31 -10.92 11.44 1.95
N ILE A 32 -12.17 11.25 1.56
CA ILE A 32 -12.97 10.09 2.00
C ILE A 32 -13.38 9.32 0.76
N TRP A 33 -12.76 8.16 0.57
CA TRP A 33 -13.10 7.24 -0.48
C TRP A 33 -14.23 6.33 -0.05
N ILE A 34 -15.19 6.13 -0.94
CA ILE A 34 -16.33 5.28 -0.68
C ILE A 34 -16.53 4.28 -1.82
N LYS A 35 -17.04 3.11 -1.46
CA LYS A 35 -17.62 2.13 -2.35
C LYS A 35 -19.08 1.92 -2.01
N THR A 36 -19.92 1.76 -3.03
CA THR A 36 -21.36 1.54 -2.85
C THR A 36 -21.84 0.21 -3.44
N PRO A 37 -22.92 -0.39 -2.88
CA PRO A 37 -23.44 -1.67 -3.36
C PRO A 37 -24.03 -1.64 -4.77
N THR A 38 -24.50 -0.47 -5.22
CA THR A 38 -25.23 -0.30 -6.48
C THR A 38 -25.02 1.09 -7.09
N GLU A 39 -25.41 1.22 -8.37
CA GLU A 39 -25.48 2.50 -9.09
C GLU A 39 -26.59 3.38 -8.55
N GLY A 40 -26.38 4.70 -8.63
CA GLY A 40 -27.38 5.67 -8.20
C GLY A 40 -26.75 6.85 -7.49
N LYS A 41 -27.59 7.73 -6.97
CA LYS A 41 -27.12 8.86 -6.17
C LYS A 41 -26.85 8.35 -4.75
N TRP A 42 -25.66 8.64 -4.24
CA TRP A 42 -25.25 8.33 -2.87
C TRP A 42 -24.79 9.60 -2.20
N ALA A 43 -24.95 9.65 -0.88
CA ALA A 43 -24.54 10.78 -0.07
C ALA A 43 -23.68 10.33 1.12
N LEU A 44 -22.62 11.09 1.35
CA LEU A 44 -21.79 11.02 2.55
C LEU A 44 -22.18 12.20 3.42
N ALA A 45 -22.65 11.94 4.64
CA ALA A 45 -22.93 12.98 5.61
C ALA A 45 -21.91 12.93 6.76
N LEU A 46 -21.44 14.09 7.21
CA LEU A 46 -20.52 14.24 8.33
C LEU A 46 -21.16 15.10 9.42
N SER A 47 -20.88 14.83 10.70
CA SER A 47 -21.25 15.71 11.82
C SER A 47 -20.29 15.49 13.00
N GLN A 48 -20.09 16.49 13.85
CA GLN A 48 -19.38 16.35 15.11
C GLN A 48 -20.22 15.62 16.17
N LYS A 49 -21.50 15.35 15.89
CA LYS A 49 -22.39 14.53 16.70
C LYS A 49 -22.70 13.21 16.02
N PRO A 50 -22.87 12.13 16.78
CA PRO A 50 -23.33 10.86 16.23
C PRO A 50 -24.72 10.98 15.58
N PHE A 51 -24.93 10.25 14.49
CA PHE A 51 -26.22 10.19 13.81
C PHE A 51 -27.20 9.30 14.56
N ARG A 52 -28.42 9.78 14.81
CA ARG A 52 -29.46 9.08 15.56
C ARG A 52 -30.83 9.26 14.88
N GLY A 53 -31.74 8.32 15.09
CA GLY A 53 -33.09 8.33 14.50
C GLY A 53 -33.28 7.21 13.48
N ASP A 54 -34.30 7.34 12.63
CA ASP A 54 -34.53 6.42 11.52
C ASP A 54 -33.52 6.68 10.39
N LEU A 55 -32.40 5.97 10.43
CA LEU A 55 -31.35 6.03 9.39
C LEU A 55 -31.63 5.09 8.23
N ASP A 56 -32.57 4.15 8.38
CA ASP A 56 -32.88 3.16 7.36
C ASP A 56 -33.83 3.75 6.31
N THR A 57 -34.96 4.32 6.72
CA THR A 57 -35.90 4.93 5.75
C THR A 57 -35.76 6.44 5.65
N MET A 58 -35.12 7.07 6.65
CA MET A 58 -35.02 8.53 6.79
C MET A 58 -36.39 9.21 6.77
N ASP A 59 -37.39 8.61 7.43
CA ASP A 59 -38.80 9.03 7.38
C ASP A 59 -39.36 9.16 5.94
N GLY A 60 -38.78 8.46 4.96
CA GLY A 60 -39.11 8.61 3.53
C GLY A 60 -38.69 9.94 2.89
N LYS A 61 -37.87 10.76 3.58
CA LYS A 61 -37.41 12.07 3.12
C LYS A 61 -36.08 11.99 2.36
N PRO A 62 -35.79 12.90 1.42
CA PRO A 62 -34.42 13.10 0.92
C PRO A 62 -33.43 13.33 2.07
N VAL A 63 -32.16 12.93 1.88
CA VAL A 63 -31.13 12.99 2.95
C VAL A 63 -30.98 14.40 3.52
N GLN A 64 -30.94 15.40 2.63
CA GLN A 64 -30.84 16.82 3.02
C GLN A 64 -32.01 17.26 3.91
N ASP A 65 -33.23 16.88 3.55
CA ASP A 65 -34.45 17.27 4.28
C ASP A 65 -34.52 16.56 5.63
N TRP A 66 -34.07 15.30 5.69
CA TRP A 66 -33.95 14.55 6.94
C TRP A 66 -32.93 15.19 7.88
N LEU A 67 -31.72 15.51 7.40
CA LEU A 67 -30.70 16.20 8.20
C LEU A 67 -31.17 17.56 8.71
N SER A 68 -31.82 18.35 7.85
CA SER A 68 -32.33 19.68 8.21
C SER A 68 -33.43 19.63 9.28
N ALA A 69 -34.13 18.51 9.39
CA ALA A 69 -35.15 18.27 10.41
C ALA A 69 -34.57 17.83 11.76
N GLN A 70 -33.25 17.65 11.88
CA GLN A 70 -32.57 17.19 13.09
C GLN A 70 -31.75 18.35 13.72
N PRO A 71 -32.28 19.08 14.74
CA PRO A 71 -31.56 20.20 15.35
C PRO A 71 -30.18 19.82 15.91
N ALA A 72 -30.01 18.58 16.35
CA ALA A 72 -28.75 18.05 16.88
C ALA A 72 -27.65 17.89 15.82
N LEU A 73 -27.99 17.88 14.53
CA LEU A 73 -27.08 17.74 13.39
C LEU A 73 -27.00 19.04 12.59
N SER A 74 -27.16 20.20 13.25
CA SER A 74 -27.10 21.53 12.62
C SER A 74 -25.72 21.88 12.06
N ASP A 75 -24.68 21.12 12.43
CA ASP A 75 -23.32 21.21 11.92
C ASP A 75 -23.05 20.24 10.76
N SER A 76 -24.07 19.50 10.31
CA SER A 76 -23.87 18.44 9.34
C SER A 76 -23.44 18.97 7.96
N MET A 77 -22.51 18.27 7.36
CA MET A 77 -22.05 18.50 5.99
C MET A 77 -22.56 17.35 5.12
N LEU A 78 -23.10 17.67 3.94
CA LEU A 78 -23.63 16.67 3.02
C LEU A 78 -22.93 16.74 1.66
N PHE A 79 -22.34 15.63 1.26
CA PHE A 79 -21.72 15.45 -0.05
C PHE A 79 -22.51 14.41 -0.83
N SER A 80 -22.60 14.54 -2.15
CA SER A 80 -23.34 13.60 -2.98
C SER A 80 -22.65 13.33 -4.30
N HIS A 81 -22.70 12.07 -4.73
CA HIS A 81 -22.14 11.63 -6.01
C HIS A 81 -23.09 10.63 -6.70
N LYS A 82 -23.10 10.59 -8.03
CA LYS A 82 -23.86 9.60 -8.79
C LYS A 82 -22.93 8.46 -9.23
N MET A 83 -22.95 7.37 -8.48
CA MET A 83 -22.13 6.18 -8.70
C MET A 83 -22.51 5.44 -9.98
N LYS A 84 -21.49 5.00 -10.72
CA LYS A 84 -21.64 4.23 -11.96
C LYS A 84 -20.83 2.94 -11.91
N LYS A 85 -21.33 1.86 -12.51
CA LYS A 85 -20.61 0.58 -12.63
C LYS A 85 -19.34 0.71 -13.45
N SER A 86 -19.36 1.56 -14.48
CA SER A 86 -18.18 1.84 -15.31
C SER A 86 -17.00 2.38 -14.48
N GLU A 87 -17.29 3.09 -13.40
CA GLU A 87 -16.34 3.71 -12.47
C GLU A 87 -16.10 2.85 -11.22
N GLY A 88 -16.46 1.55 -11.25
CA GLY A 88 -16.17 0.62 -10.17
C GLY A 88 -17.09 0.73 -8.95
N LEU A 89 -18.12 1.59 -9.02
CA LEU A 89 -18.99 1.98 -7.90
C LEU A 89 -18.21 2.57 -6.72
N CYS A 90 -17.17 3.34 -7.02
CA CYS A 90 -16.39 4.03 -6.01
C CYS A 90 -16.14 5.49 -6.39
N HIS A 91 -15.90 6.33 -5.38
CA HIS A 91 -15.60 7.74 -5.54
C HIS A 91 -14.81 8.24 -4.32
N CYS A 92 -13.93 9.20 -4.52
CA CYS A 92 -13.26 9.91 -3.44
C CYS A 92 -13.83 11.32 -3.31
N PHE A 93 -14.47 11.62 -2.17
CA PHE A 93 -14.85 12.97 -1.81
C PHE A 93 -13.64 13.73 -1.27
N GLU A 94 -13.45 14.96 -1.73
CA GLU A 94 -12.53 15.90 -1.10
C GLU A 94 -13.35 16.86 -0.26
N ILE A 95 -13.06 16.89 1.04
CA ILE A 95 -13.80 17.64 2.04
C ILE A 95 -12.90 18.72 2.59
N ASP A 96 -13.40 19.95 2.60
CA ASP A 96 -12.74 21.14 3.14
C ASP A 96 -13.53 21.72 4.33
N GLY A 97 -12.97 22.76 4.96
CA GLY A 97 -13.64 23.47 6.04
C GLY A 97 -13.81 22.68 7.34
N LEU A 98 -13.05 21.58 7.53
CA LEU A 98 -13.06 20.83 8.79
C LEU A 98 -12.32 21.58 9.89
N GLN A 99 -12.69 21.30 11.14
CA GLN A 99 -11.99 21.82 12.32
C GLN A 99 -10.84 20.89 12.69
N GLN A 100 -9.72 21.45 13.13
CA GLN A 100 -8.54 20.69 13.57
C GLN A 100 -8.80 19.88 14.84
N GLY A 101 -8.19 18.70 14.93
CA GLY A 101 -8.29 17.83 16.11
C GLY A 101 -9.72 17.39 16.45
N THR A 102 -10.63 17.46 15.49
CA THR A 102 -12.07 17.27 15.71
C THR A 102 -12.50 15.91 15.18
N ARG A 103 -13.29 15.20 15.99
CA ARG A 103 -13.94 13.96 15.60
C ARG A 103 -15.16 14.27 14.74
N TYR A 104 -15.22 13.67 13.56
CA TYR A 104 -16.36 13.70 12.66
C TYR A 104 -16.93 12.29 12.53
N TYR A 105 -18.18 12.14 12.95
CA TYR A 105 -18.99 10.96 12.66
C TYR A 105 -19.47 11.03 11.22
N TYR A 106 -19.64 9.88 10.58
CA TYR A 106 -20.10 9.82 9.20
C TYR A 106 -21.11 8.71 8.95
N ILE A 107 -22.00 8.94 7.97
CA ILE A 107 -22.89 7.92 7.41
C ILE A 107 -22.79 7.90 5.89
N LEU A 108 -22.89 6.70 5.30
CA LEU A 108 -23.03 6.51 3.85
C LEU A 108 -24.44 6.06 3.52
N THR A 109 -25.18 6.91 2.82
CA THR A 109 -26.61 6.69 2.58
C THR A 109 -26.97 6.83 1.09
N ALA A 110 -27.87 5.98 0.62
CA ALA A 110 -28.39 6.05 -0.72
C ALA A 110 -29.35 7.25 -0.86
N GLY A 111 -29.45 7.80 -2.06
CA GLY A 111 -30.50 8.76 -2.40
C GLY A 111 -31.87 8.07 -2.41
N LYS A 112 -32.94 8.84 -2.16
CA LYS A 112 -34.32 8.34 -2.08
C LYS A 112 -34.75 7.42 -3.23
N ASN A 113 -34.26 7.69 -4.45
CA ASN A 113 -34.63 6.94 -5.66
C ASN A 113 -33.53 5.96 -6.11
N THR A 114 -32.48 5.78 -5.32
CA THR A 114 -31.44 4.78 -5.60
C THR A 114 -32.00 3.40 -5.27
N PRO A 115 -31.89 2.43 -6.18
CA PRO A 115 -32.46 1.09 -5.99
C PRO A 115 -31.68 0.33 -4.93
N ILE A 116 -32.06 0.50 -3.67
CA ILE A 116 -31.46 -0.20 -2.53
C ILE A 116 -31.95 -1.64 -2.44
N THR A 117 -31.09 -2.53 -1.95
CA THR A 117 -31.40 -3.93 -1.64
C THR A 117 -31.79 -4.05 -0.16
N GLU A 118 -31.82 -5.28 0.38
CA GLU A 118 -32.16 -5.62 1.77
C GLU A 118 -31.36 -4.87 2.86
N ASP A 119 -30.26 -4.20 2.50
CA ASP A 119 -29.31 -3.55 3.42
C ASP A 119 -29.75 -2.18 3.95
N GLY A 120 -30.99 -1.77 3.65
CA GLY A 120 -31.49 -0.45 4.02
C GLY A 120 -30.88 0.70 3.22
N ARG A 121 -31.30 1.94 3.51
CA ARG A 121 -30.81 3.10 2.76
C ARG A 121 -29.44 3.56 3.22
N THR A 122 -29.16 3.50 4.52
CA THR A 122 -27.85 3.81 5.10
C THR A 122 -27.08 2.51 5.29
N VAL A 123 -25.95 2.38 4.63
CA VAL A 123 -25.20 1.11 4.55
C VAL A 123 -23.92 1.11 5.38
N ILE A 124 -23.52 2.27 5.90
CA ILE A 124 -22.41 2.46 6.84
C ILE A 124 -22.82 3.56 7.83
N GLY A 125 -22.61 3.32 9.12
CA GLY A 125 -22.85 4.28 10.20
C GLY A 125 -24.27 4.27 10.77
N ASP A 126 -25.10 3.29 10.42
CA ASP A 126 -26.47 3.10 10.94
C ASP A 126 -26.51 2.28 12.23
N VAL A 127 -25.67 1.23 12.32
CA VAL A 127 -25.57 0.34 13.50
C VAL A 127 -24.48 0.80 14.46
N THR A 128 -23.29 1.13 13.93
CA THR A 128 -22.11 1.55 14.69
C THR A 128 -21.80 3.01 14.41
N ASP A 129 -21.29 3.71 15.43
CA ASP A 129 -20.79 5.06 15.27
C ASP A 129 -19.48 5.04 14.48
N GLU A 130 -19.59 5.27 13.18
CA GLU A 130 -18.41 5.46 12.33
C GLU A 130 -17.89 6.89 12.42
N PHE A 131 -16.58 7.02 12.59
CA PHE A 131 -15.94 8.32 12.73
C PHE A 131 -14.47 8.30 12.32
N PHE A 132 -13.95 9.48 12.01
CA PHE A 132 -12.52 9.77 11.93
C PHE A 132 -12.20 11.05 12.71
N THR A 133 -10.91 11.33 12.93
CA THR A 133 -10.47 12.56 13.61
C THR A 133 -9.49 13.30 12.70
N THR A 134 -9.74 14.59 12.48
CA THR A 134 -8.80 15.46 11.74
C THR A 134 -7.51 15.64 12.53
N ALA A 135 -6.44 16.02 11.84
CA ALA A 135 -5.15 16.16 12.47
C ALA A 135 -5.12 17.35 13.45
N ASN A 136 -4.31 17.21 14.49
CA ASN A 136 -3.91 18.34 15.31
C ASN A 136 -2.76 19.11 14.62
N VAL A 137 -2.76 20.44 14.70
CA VAL A 137 -1.69 21.29 14.14
C VAL A 137 -0.36 21.09 14.88
N SER A 138 -0.40 20.82 16.19
CA SER A 138 0.79 20.67 17.03
C SER A 138 0.65 19.52 18.03
N PRO A 139 0.59 18.27 17.55
CA PRO A 139 0.46 17.11 18.44
C PRO A 139 1.74 16.90 19.24
N LYS A 140 1.60 16.47 20.50
CA LYS A 140 2.75 16.16 21.37
C LYS A 140 3.60 15.01 20.80
N SER A 141 2.93 14.02 20.21
CA SER A 141 3.54 12.86 19.56
C SER A 141 2.80 12.54 18.27
N VAL A 142 3.49 11.91 17.32
CA VAL A 142 2.85 11.29 16.16
C VAL A 142 3.01 9.79 16.30
N LYS A 143 1.91 9.04 16.23
CA LYS A 143 1.89 7.59 16.28
C LYS A 143 1.21 7.03 15.05
N PHE A 144 1.82 6.04 14.41
CA PHE A 144 1.25 5.48 13.19
C PHE A 144 1.64 4.03 12.98
N ALA A 145 0.77 3.28 12.29
CA ALA A 145 1.05 1.91 11.92
C ALA A 145 1.70 1.81 10.53
N ALA A 146 2.49 0.77 10.30
CA ALA A 146 2.95 0.36 8.98
C ALA A 146 2.79 -1.17 8.80
N PHE A 147 2.33 -1.57 7.62
CA PHE A 147 2.11 -2.97 7.26
C PHE A 147 2.15 -3.18 5.73
N SER A 148 2.24 -4.44 5.28
CA SER A 148 2.12 -4.84 3.87
C SER A 148 1.68 -6.31 3.76
N CYS A 149 1.52 -6.81 2.53
CA CYS A 149 1.29 -8.23 2.22
C CYS A 149 -0.01 -8.79 2.85
N HIS A 150 -1.11 -8.21 2.40
CA HIS A 150 -2.47 -8.63 2.73
C HIS A 150 -2.92 -9.76 1.79
N ASP A 151 -2.64 -11.02 2.15
CA ASP A 151 -3.11 -12.20 1.44
C ASP A 151 -3.80 -13.22 2.36
N PRO A 152 -5.03 -12.94 2.81
CA PRO A 152 -5.75 -13.83 3.69
C PRO A 152 -6.08 -15.18 3.02
N PHE A 153 -5.98 -15.29 1.69
CA PHE A 153 -6.27 -16.50 0.93
C PHE A 153 -5.05 -17.40 0.68
N SER A 154 -3.85 -16.96 1.08
CA SER A 154 -2.64 -17.79 1.07
C SER A 154 -2.70 -19.01 2.01
N TRP A 155 -3.64 -19.00 2.95
CA TRP A 155 -3.84 -20.01 3.99
C TRP A 155 -4.71 -21.19 3.54
N GLU A 156 -4.70 -22.25 4.35
CA GLU A 156 -5.65 -23.35 4.16
C GLU A 156 -7.09 -22.91 4.39
N HIS A 157 -7.38 -21.92 5.23
CA HIS A 157 -8.68 -21.26 5.35
C HIS A 157 -8.45 -19.74 5.40
N PRO A 158 -9.38 -18.89 4.90
CA PRO A 158 -9.23 -17.44 5.02
C PRO A 158 -8.84 -17.04 6.44
N ASN A 159 -7.82 -16.20 6.57
CA ASN A 159 -7.26 -15.81 7.87
C ASN A 159 -6.98 -14.30 7.87
N ASP A 160 -7.52 -13.62 8.88
CA ASP A 160 -7.44 -12.15 9.02
C ASP A 160 -6.05 -11.68 9.46
N GLY A 161 -5.14 -12.61 9.79
CA GLY A 161 -3.80 -12.32 10.26
C GLY A 161 -3.81 -11.43 11.49
N ALA A 162 -3.08 -10.32 11.43
CA ALA A 162 -2.96 -9.36 12.51
C ALA A 162 -3.93 -8.16 12.39
N TRP A 163 -4.89 -8.18 11.46
CA TRP A 163 -5.88 -7.09 11.30
C TRP A 163 -6.73 -6.83 12.54
N PRO A 164 -7.33 -7.85 13.21
CA PRO A 164 -8.14 -7.61 14.40
C PRO A 164 -7.34 -6.92 15.52
N GLU A 165 -6.07 -7.30 15.66
CA GLU A 165 -5.18 -6.71 16.65
C GLU A 165 -4.71 -5.31 16.28
N LEU A 166 -4.48 -5.04 14.98
CA LEU A 166 -4.22 -3.69 14.50
C LEU A 166 -5.39 -2.77 14.83
N TYR A 167 -6.64 -3.19 14.58
CA TYR A 167 -7.81 -2.38 14.94
C TYR A 167 -7.88 -2.07 16.43
N LYS A 168 -7.68 -3.07 17.30
CA LYS A 168 -7.61 -2.85 18.76
C LYS A 168 -6.49 -1.86 19.12
N THR A 169 -5.34 -1.94 18.45
CA THR A 169 -4.21 -1.01 18.65
C THR A 169 -4.55 0.41 18.17
N VAL A 170 -5.26 0.57 17.05
CA VAL A 170 -5.78 1.86 16.57
C VAL A 170 -6.60 2.54 17.66
N LEU A 171 -7.54 1.81 18.28
CA LEU A 171 -8.40 2.35 19.33
C LEU A 171 -7.64 2.61 20.64
N ARG A 172 -6.80 1.65 21.07
CA ARG A 172 -6.10 1.71 22.36
C ARG A 172 -5.02 2.78 22.38
N GLU A 173 -4.28 2.94 21.29
CA GLU A 173 -3.11 3.83 21.23
C GLU A 173 -3.39 5.18 20.57
N GLU A 174 -4.61 5.34 20.04
CA GLU A 174 -5.08 6.52 19.30
C GLU A 174 -4.13 6.85 18.14
N LEU A 175 -3.96 5.90 17.23
CA LEU A 175 -3.05 6.07 16.09
C LEU A 175 -3.53 7.21 15.17
N ASP A 176 -2.59 8.04 14.70
CA ASP A 176 -2.87 9.20 13.85
C ASP A 176 -3.10 8.82 12.38
N LEU A 177 -2.47 7.73 11.91
CA LEU A 177 -2.54 7.23 10.53
C LEU A 177 -1.98 5.81 10.41
N ALA A 178 -2.18 5.21 9.24
CA ALA A 178 -1.57 3.96 8.81
C ALA A 178 -0.88 4.12 7.44
N ILE A 179 0.21 3.37 7.26
CA ILE A 179 0.95 3.23 6.00
C ILE A 179 0.81 1.79 5.51
N ALA A 180 0.18 1.60 4.35
CA ALA A 180 0.16 0.33 3.64
C ALA A 180 1.25 0.37 2.56
N GLY A 181 2.32 -0.40 2.77
CA GLY A 181 3.54 -0.33 1.97
C GLY A 181 3.62 -1.35 0.84
N GLY A 182 2.53 -1.64 0.12
CA GLY A 182 2.54 -2.62 -0.97
C GLY A 182 1.78 -3.92 -0.66
N ASP A 183 1.35 -4.62 -1.71
CA ASP A 183 0.64 -5.90 -1.64
C ASP A 183 -0.67 -5.84 -0.84
N GLN A 184 -1.55 -4.90 -1.16
CA GLN A 184 -2.91 -4.85 -0.61
C GLN A 184 -3.85 -5.84 -1.31
N VAL A 185 -3.44 -6.37 -2.46
CA VAL A 185 -4.11 -7.43 -3.23
C VAL A 185 -3.07 -8.25 -3.98
N TYR A 186 -3.40 -9.50 -4.30
CA TYR A 186 -2.56 -10.37 -5.11
C TYR A 186 -3.33 -10.80 -6.36
N LEU A 187 -2.82 -10.46 -7.56
CA LEU A 187 -3.41 -10.86 -8.84
C LEU A 187 -2.88 -12.21 -9.34
N ASP A 188 -1.84 -12.72 -8.73
CA ASP A 188 -0.92 -13.77 -9.19
C ASP A 188 -0.76 -14.84 -8.09
N THR A 189 -1.90 -15.24 -7.56
CA THR A 189 -2.04 -16.02 -6.33
C THR A 189 -1.67 -17.50 -6.48
N ASN A 190 -1.79 -18.26 -5.38
CA ASN A 190 -1.29 -19.64 -5.28
C ASN A 190 -2.14 -20.75 -5.94
N ASP A 191 -3.07 -20.43 -6.85
CA ASP A 191 -4.02 -21.35 -7.53
C ASP A 191 -4.95 -22.18 -6.62
N LYS A 192 -4.84 -22.07 -5.30
CA LYS A 192 -5.65 -22.88 -4.38
C LYS A 192 -7.00 -22.23 -4.11
N ARG A 193 -6.97 -20.98 -3.65
CA ARG A 193 -8.15 -20.24 -3.15
C ARG A 193 -8.42 -18.95 -3.89
N MET A 194 -7.51 -18.53 -4.75
CA MET A 194 -7.73 -17.47 -5.71
C MET A 194 -7.11 -17.97 -7.01
N ALA A 195 -7.72 -17.60 -8.13
CA ALA A 195 -7.14 -17.79 -9.43
C ALA A 195 -5.92 -16.87 -9.56
N ASP A 196 -4.91 -17.36 -10.23
CA ASP A 196 -3.82 -16.54 -10.73
C ASP A 196 -4.26 -15.93 -12.08
N LEU A 197 -4.34 -14.60 -12.14
CA LEU A 197 -4.72 -13.84 -13.32
C LEU A 197 -3.80 -14.16 -14.51
N TRP A 198 -2.49 -14.31 -14.29
CA TRP A 198 -1.53 -14.54 -15.36
C TRP A 198 -1.60 -15.97 -15.89
N LYS A 199 -1.85 -16.96 -15.03
CA LYS A 199 -2.16 -18.32 -15.50
C LYS A 199 -3.50 -18.40 -16.21
N TRP A 200 -4.49 -17.64 -15.75
CA TRP A 200 -5.76 -17.51 -16.47
C TRP A 200 -5.54 -16.87 -17.84
N LEU A 201 -4.82 -15.75 -17.93
CA LEU A 201 -4.48 -15.08 -19.19
C LEU A 201 -3.71 -16.02 -20.11
N LYS A 202 -2.72 -16.75 -19.61
CA LYS A 202 -1.99 -17.76 -20.38
C LYS A 202 -2.96 -18.69 -21.09
N ARG A 203 -3.96 -19.22 -20.37
CA ARG A 203 -4.95 -20.19 -20.87
C ARG A 203 -5.99 -19.58 -21.82
N TYR A 204 -6.47 -18.37 -21.54
CA TYR A 204 -7.68 -17.82 -22.17
C TYR A 204 -7.44 -16.61 -23.09
N LYS A 205 -6.23 -16.04 -23.13
CA LYS A 205 -5.90 -14.86 -23.95
C LYS A 205 -6.33 -14.98 -25.41
N ASN A 206 -6.21 -16.17 -26.01
CA ASN A 206 -6.54 -16.37 -27.42
C ASN A 206 -8.02 -16.09 -27.74
N GLU A 207 -8.92 -16.19 -26.74
CA GLU A 207 -10.34 -15.84 -26.88
C GLU A 207 -10.58 -14.33 -26.98
N LEU A 208 -9.58 -13.52 -26.61
CA LEU A 208 -9.60 -12.06 -26.66
C LEU A 208 -9.11 -11.49 -28.01
N LYS A 209 -8.53 -12.31 -28.90
CA LYS A 209 -7.87 -11.84 -30.14
C LYS A 209 -8.76 -11.01 -31.08
N GLY A 210 -10.07 -11.26 -31.09
CA GLY A 210 -11.03 -10.54 -31.92
C GLY A 210 -11.53 -9.21 -31.32
N LEU A 211 -11.00 -8.78 -30.18
CA LEU A 211 -11.40 -7.56 -29.49
C LEU A 211 -10.36 -6.44 -29.68
N ASP A 212 -10.85 -5.20 -29.70
CA ASP A 212 -10.00 -4.00 -29.61
C ASP A 212 -9.41 -3.81 -28.20
N ASP A 213 -8.45 -2.90 -28.07
CA ASP A 213 -7.73 -2.63 -26.82
C ASP A 213 -8.64 -2.17 -25.69
N ASP A 214 -9.60 -1.30 -26.00
CA ASP A 214 -10.52 -0.73 -25.01
C ASP A 214 -11.43 -1.80 -24.40
N ARG A 215 -11.94 -2.72 -25.24
CA ARG A 215 -12.78 -3.83 -24.77
C ARG A 215 -11.99 -4.84 -23.95
N ILE A 216 -10.74 -5.13 -24.33
CA ILE A 216 -9.86 -6.02 -23.55
C ILE A 216 -9.52 -5.35 -22.22
N LYS A 217 -9.06 -4.10 -22.23
CA LYS A 217 -8.70 -3.36 -21.00
C LYS A 217 -9.91 -3.23 -20.08
N GLY A 218 -11.08 -2.83 -20.59
CA GLY A 218 -12.31 -2.72 -19.80
C GLY A 218 -12.73 -4.05 -19.17
N TYR A 219 -12.53 -5.16 -19.87
CA TYR A 219 -12.72 -6.50 -19.31
C TYR A 219 -11.74 -6.80 -18.18
N LEU A 220 -10.44 -6.53 -18.38
CA LEU A 220 -9.39 -6.73 -17.37
C LEU A 220 -9.60 -5.84 -16.12
N VAL A 221 -9.99 -4.58 -16.30
CA VAL A 221 -10.34 -3.65 -15.21
C VAL A 221 -11.44 -4.25 -14.34
N ASN A 222 -12.52 -4.76 -14.95
CA ASN A 222 -13.60 -5.39 -14.20
C ASN A 222 -13.18 -6.68 -13.51
N LEU A 223 -12.24 -7.43 -14.09
CA LEU A 223 -11.69 -8.61 -13.46
C LEU A 223 -10.82 -8.24 -12.23
N ILE A 224 -9.89 -7.30 -12.38
CA ILE A 224 -9.02 -6.83 -11.30
C ILE A 224 -9.82 -6.18 -10.16
N ARG A 225 -10.86 -5.40 -10.47
CA ARG A 225 -11.82 -4.89 -9.46
C ARG A 225 -12.45 -6.01 -8.64
N GLN A 226 -12.67 -7.20 -9.19
CA GLN A 226 -13.19 -8.33 -8.41
C GLN A 226 -12.17 -8.84 -7.39
N TYR A 227 -10.87 -8.87 -7.73
CA TYR A 227 -9.82 -9.24 -6.77
C TYR A 227 -9.82 -8.28 -5.59
N TYR A 228 -9.75 -6.96 -5.84
CA TYR A 228 -9.83 -5.95 -4.77
C TYR A 228 -11.05 -6.15 -3.88
N ARG A 229 -12.22 -6.36 -4.49
CA ARG A 229 -13.46 -6.52 -3.73
C ARG A 229 -13.50 -7.78 -2.87
N ILE A 230 -12.81 -8.83 -3.28
CA ILE A 230 -12.69 -10.07 -2.51
C ILE A 230 -11.65 -9.91 -1.40
N TYR A 231 -10.48 -9.35 -1.73
CA TYR A 231 -9.39 -9.14 -0.78
C TYR A 231 -9.76 -8.15 0.32
N TRP A 232 -10.59 -7.16 0.05
CA TRP A 232 -10.98 -6.15 1.04
C TRP A 232 -12.27 -6.48 1.80
N ASN A 233 -12.83 -7.69 1.59
CA ASN A 233 -14.04 -8.13 2.27
C ASN A 233 -13.73 -8.74 3.66
N PHE A 234 -13.07 -7.96 4.50
CA PHE A 234 -12.70 -8.34 5.87
C PHE A 234 -13.13 -7.22 6.81
N GLU A 235 -13.85 -7.57 7.87
CA GLU A 235 -14.39 -6.59 8.83
C GLU A 235 -13.26 -5.76 9.45
N SER A 236 -12.25 -6.42 10.03
CA SER A 236 -11.13 -5.71 10.66
C SER A 236 -10.27 -4.88 9.69
N PHE A 237 -10.24 -5.22 8.39
CA PHE A 237 -9.66 -4.34 7.38
C PHE A 237 -10.48 -3.05 7.25
N ALA A 238 -11.80 -3.19 7.06
CA ALA A 238 -12.73 -2.07 6.92
C ALA A 238 -12.74 -1.17 8.17
N GLU A 239 -12.68 -1.77 9.36
CA GLU A 239 -12.62 -1.05 10.65
C GLU A 239 -11.37 -0.17 10.77
N VAL A 240 -10.20 -0.64 10.33
CA VAL A 240 -8.97 0.16 10.37
C VAL A 240 -9.02 1.31 9.37
N VAL A 241 -9.29 1.00 8.10
CA VAL A 241 -9.24 2.00 7.02
C VAL A 241 -10.39 3.01 7.09
N GLY A 242 -11.52 2.65 7.70
CA GLY A 242 -12.63 3.55 8.00
C GLY A 242 -12.41 4.43 9.25
N ARG A 243 -11.44 4.10 10.11
CA ARG A 243 -11.22 4.82 11.38
C ARG A 243 -10.09 5.84 11.32
N ILE A 244 -9.00 5.54 10.60
CA ILE A 244 -7.81 6.38 10.55
C ILE A 244 -7.33 6.63 9.11
N PRO A 245 -6.71 7.80 8.84
CA PRO A 245 -6.07 8.09 7.56
C PRO A 245 -5.13 6.96 7.14
N THR A 246 -5.37 6.33 6.00
CA THR A 246 -4.56 5.23 5.48
C THR A 246 -3.94 5.62 4.14
N TYR A 247 -2.62 5.65 4.10
CA TYR A 247 -1.82 5.98 2.91
C TYR A 247 -1.32 4.69 2.27
N MET A 248 -1.58 4.51 0.99
CA MET A 248 -1.27 3.26 0.29
C MET A 248 -0.30 3.47 -0.87
N ILE A 249 0.50 2.48 -1.19
CA ILE A 249 1.30 2.41 -2.40
C ILE A 249 1.30 0.96 -2.88
N TRP A 250 1.21 0.73 -4.19
CA TRP A 250 1.25 -0.63 -4.74
C TRP A 250 2.63 -1.28 -4.61
N ASP A 251 2.64 -2.60 -4.75
CA ASP A 251 3.83 -3.36 -5.09
C ASP A 251 3.60 -4.19 -6.37
N ASP A 252 4.41 -5.22 -6.58
CA ASP A 252 4.32 -6.07 -7.76
C ASP A 252 3.05 -6.92 -7.78
N HIS A 253 2.55 -7.43 -6.65
CA HIS A 253 1.38 -8.31 -6.65
C HIS A 253 0.05 -7.62 -6.99
N GLU A 254 -0.01 -6.28 -6.96
CA GLU A 254 -1.07 -5.50 -7.63
C GLU A 254 -1.07 -5.65 -9.16
N ILE A 255 -0.01 -6.22 -9.74
CA ILE A 255 0.25 -6.31 -11.18
C ILE A 255 0.59 -7.76 -11.54
N MET A 256 1.77 -8.23 -11.15
CA MET A 256 2.40 -9.52 -11.40
C MET A 256 3.69 -9.65 -10.57
N ASP A 257 3.92 -10.80 -9.95
CA ASP A 257 5.15 -11.21 -9.28
C ASP A 257 6.42 -10.77 -10.02
N GLY A 258 7.25 -9.98 -9.34
CA GLY A 258 8.49 -9.41 -9.87
C GLY A 258 8.28 -8.38 -10.99
N TRP A 259 7.18 -7.62 -10.98
CA TRP A 259 6.95 -6.57 -11.98
C TRP A 259 8.05 -5.51 -11.94
N GLY A 260 8.72 -5.33 -13.08
CA GLY A 260 9.89 -4.46 -13.23
C GLY A 260 11.21 -5.22 -13.17
N SER A 261 11.24 -6.37 -12.49
CA SER A 261 12.41 -7.26 -12.40
C SER A 261 12.51 -8.30 -13.52
N ARG A 262 11.39 -8.56 -14.20
CA ARG A 262 11.35 -9.44 -15.38
C ARG A 262 11.52 -8.65 -16.67
N THR A 263 12.39 -9.13 -17.55
CA THR A 263 12.55 -8.59 -18.91
C THR A 263 11.24 -8.65 -19.69
N LYS A 264 11.08 -7.82 -20.74
CA LYS A 264 9.93 -7.93 -21.64
C LYS A 264 9.76 -9.34 -22.21
N GLU A 265 10.87 -10.01 -22.50
CA GLU A 265 10.87 -11.39 -23.01
C GLU A 265 10.34 -12.39 -21.99
N GLU A 266 10.77 -12.31 -20.73
CA GLU A 266 10.30 -13.20 -19.66
C GLU A 266 8.81 -13.02 -19.39
N ARG A 267 8.34 -11.76 -19.29
CA ARG A 267 6.92 -11.46 -19.09
C ARG A 267 6.05 -12.01 -20.22
N ARG A 268 6.51 -11.86 -21.46
CA ARG A 268 5.86 -12.43 -22.63
C ARG A 268 5.80 -13.96 -22.55
N LYS A 269 6.93 -14.60 -22.20
CA LYS A 269 7.05 -16.07 -22.09
C LYS A 269 6.15 -16.68 -21.01
N LEU A 270 5.78 -15.95 -19.95
CA LEU A 270 4.80 -16.42 -18.97
C LEU A 270 3.48 -16.80 -19.63
N LEU A 271 3.08 -16.01 -20.63
CA LEU A 271 1.87 -16.27 -21.41
C LEU A 271 2.04 -17.38 -22.43
N ASN A 272 3.24 -17.88 -22.74
CA ASN A 272 3.42 -18.89 -23.79
C ASN A 272 2.82 -20.26 -23.39
N HIS A 273 1.99 -20.84 -24.26
CA HIS A 273 1.49 -22.20 -24.15
C HIS A 273 2.61 -23.22 -24.38
N VAL A 274 2.49 -24.37 -23.73
CA VAL A 274 3.39 -25.49 -23.99
C VAL A 274 2.86 -26.26 -25.20
N TRP A 275 3.72 -26.55 -26.18
CA TRP A 275 3.41 -27.36 -27.38
C TRP A 275 2.39 -26.76 -28.37
N GLN A 276 2.12 -25.45 -28.27
CA GLN A 276 1.28 -24.70 -29.21
C GLN A 276 2.05 -23.49 -29.73
N GLY A 277 1.89 -23.16 -31.03
CA GLY A 277 2.40 -21.89 -31.58
C GLY A 277 1.60 -20.71 -31.01
N ASP A 278 2.27 -19.81 -30.31
CA ASP A 278 1.65 -18.60 -29.75
C ASP A 278 1.98 -17.36 -30.58
N ASP A 279 1.07 -16.38 -30.50
CA ASP A 279 1.24 -15.07 -31.13
C ASP A 279 1.95 -14.14 -30.15
N GLU A 280 3.25 -13.98 -30.35
CA GLU A 280 4.13 -13.24 -29.45
C GLU A 280 3.82 -11.74 -29.37
N ALA A 281 3.31 -11.16 -30.47
CA ALA A 281 2.87 -9.78 -30.50
C ALA A 281 1.59 -9.62 -29.65
N PHE A 282 0.66 -10.56 -29.78
CA PHE A 282 -0.54 -10.57 -28.97
C PHE A 282 -0.26 -10.82 -27.48
N ASN A 283 0.70 -11.69 -27.14
CA ASN A 283 1.13 -11.89 -25.75
C ASN A 283 1.66 -10.59 -25.14
N SER A 284 2.51 -9.88 -25.88
CA SER A 284 3.05 -8.58 -25.44
C SER A 284 1.94 -7.54 -25.25
N ARG A 285 0.95 -7.51 -26.16
CA ARG A 285 -0.23 -6.65 -26.07
C ARG A 285 -1.04 -6.95 -24.80
N ILE A 286 -1.27 -8.23 -24.46
CA ILE A 286 -2.00 -8.61 -23.24
C ILE A 286 -1.26 -8.20 -21.96
N VAL A 287 0.07 -8.36 -21.91
CA VAL A 287 0.88 -7.89 -20.77
C VAL A 287 0.69 -6.39 -20.54
N GLU A 288 0.82 -5.58 -21.59
CA GLU A 288 0.69 -4.12 -21.49
C GLU A 288 -0.74 -3.67 -21.15
N LEU A 289 -1.77 -4.29 -21.73
CA LEU A 289 -3.16 -3.98 -21.39
C LEU A 289 -3.52 -4.37 -19.95
N THR A 290 -2.96 -5.47 -19.44
CA THR A 290 -3.14 -5.91 -18.05
C THR A 290 -2.46 -4.94 -17.08
N TRP A 291 -1.25 -4.47 -17.39
CA TRP A 291 -0.58 -3.42 -16.63
C TRP A 291 -1.39 -2.12 -16.57
N ARG A 292 -1.88 -1.65 -17.72
CA ARG A 292 -2.74 -0.46 -17.79
C ARG A 292 -4.05 -0.62 -17.03
N ALA A 293 -4.63 -1.83 -17.03
CA ALA A 293 -5.81 -2.14 -16.24
C ALA A 293 -5.51 -2.14 -14.74
N ALA A 294 -4.39 -2.74 -14.32
CA ALA A 294 -3.93 -2.76 -12.93
C ALA A 294 -3.71 -1.34 -12.39
N ALA A 295 -3.03 -0.47 -13.14
CA ALA A 295 -2.82 0.94 -12.77
C ALA A 295 -4.11 1.74 -12.64
N GLN A 296 -5.10 1.49 -13.51
CA GLN A 296 -6.41 2.12 -13.36
C GLN A 296 -7.10 1.67 -12.07
N VAL A 297 -7.11 0.37 -11.76
CA VAL A 297 -7.77 -0.12 -10.54
C VAL A 297 -7.00 0.29 -9.28
N TYR A 298 -5.67 0.32 -9.33
CA TYR A 298 -4.83 0.88 -8.27
C TYR A 298 -5.18 2.36 -8.01
N TYR A 299 -5.32 3.18 -9.06
CA TYR A 299 -5.79 4.55 -8.88
C TYR A 299 -7.17 4.61 -8.22
N GLU A 300 -8.12 3.83 -8.74
CA GLU A 300 -9.48 3.81 -8.26
C GLU A 300 -9.58 3.41 -6.78
N TYR A 301 -8.86 2.38 -6.34
CA TYR A 301 -9.01 1.79 -5.00
C TYR A 301 -7.99 2.33 -3.98
N GLN A 302 -6.76 2.63 -4.40
CA GLN A 302 -5.66 2.99 -3.49
C GLN A 302 -5.17 4.43 -3.67
N HIS A 303 -4.87 4.88 -4.90
CA HIS A 303 -4.20 6.19 -5.08
C HIS A 303 -5.12 7.41 -5.02
N SER A 304 -6.40 7.26 -5.38
CA SER A 304 -7.32 8.39 -5.47
C SER A 304 -7.50 9.13 -4.14
N HIS A 305 -7.35 8.43 -3.01
CA HIS A 305 -7.49 8.99 -1.66
C HIS A 305 -6.16 9.38 -0.99
N ASN A 306 -5.02 9.13 -1.64
CA ASN A 306 -3.71 9.64 -1.23
C ASN A 306 -3.59 11.17 -1.47
N PRO A 307 -2.51 11.82 -0.98
CA PRO A 307 -2.19 13.20 -1.34
C PRO A 307 -2.28 13.42 -2.85
N THR A 308 -2.74 14.61 -3.25
CA THR A 308 -2.93 14.91 -4.66
C THR A 308 -1.60 14.89 -5.40
N THR A 309 -1.56 14.15 -6.50
CA THR A 309 -0.45 14.06 -7.45
C THR A 309 -0.92 14.50 -8.83
N ASP A 310 -0.04 14.46 -9.84
CA ASP A 310 -0.47 14.74 -11.21
C ASP A 310 -1.45 13.67 -11.77
N ALA A 311 -1.50 12.48 -11.15
CA ALA A 311 -2.40 11.40 -11.57
C ALA A 311 -3.87 11.79 -11.39
N HIS A 312 -4.20 12.57 -10.35
CA HIS A 312 -5.56 13.05 -10.07
C HIS A 312 -6.15 13.93 -11.17
N GLY A 313 -5.30 14.58 -11.98
CA GLY A 313 -5.69 15.42 -13.10
C GLY A 313 -5.66 14.72 -14.47
N LYS A 314 -5.34 13.43 -14.52
CA LYS A 314 -5.15 12.67 -15.77
C LYS A 314 -6.23 11.62 -15.97
N ASP A 315 -6.48 11.27 -17.23
CA ASP A 315 -7.31 10.12 -17.57
C ASP A 315 -6.48 8.83 -17.47
N ILE A 316 -6.44 8.23 -16.28
CA ILE A 316 -5.76 6.94 -16.03
C ILE A 316 -6.36 5.81 -16.90
N GLY A 317 -7.59 5.98 -17.39
CA GLY A 317 -8.23 5.08 -18.34
C GLY A 317 -7.51 4.96 -19.68
N THR A 318 -6.70 5.95 -20.08
CA THR A 318 -6.02 5.96 -21.38
C THR A 318 -4.51 6.23 -21.29
N LEU A 319 -4.04 6.82 -20.18
CA LEU A 319 -2.63 7.14 -19.92
C LEU A 319 -1.73 5.89 -19.86
N ASP A 320 -0.47 6.02 -20.30
CA ASP A 320 0.58 5.07 -19.91
C ASP A 320 0.91 5.29 -18.42
N PRO A 321 0.82 4.27 -17.55
CA PRO A 321 1.09 4.44 -16.12
C PRO A 321 2.48 5.05 -15.80
N ARG A 322 3.46 4.92 -16.70
CA ARG A 322 4.80 5.52 -16.57
C ARG A 322 4.80 7.05 -16.70
N GLU A 323 3.74 7.63 -17.26
CA GLU A 323 3.60 9.07 -17.44
C GLU A 323 2.89 9.73 -16.26
N ALA A 324 2.46 8.96 -15.25
CA ALA A 324 1.88 9.46 -14.00
C ALA A 324 2.91 9.49 -12.86
N THR A 325 2.67 10.38 -11.90
CA THR A 325 3.39 10.51 -10.65
C THR A 325 2.61 9.76 -9.58
N TRP A 326 3.12 8.60 -9.17
CA TRP A 326 2.52 7.75 -8.14
C TRP A 326 3.17 7.91 -6.77
N ASP A 327 4.40 8.42 -6.73
CA ASP A 327 5.04 8.85 -5.49
C ASP A 327 4.43 10.16 -4.98
N TYR A 328 4.43 10.32 -3.67
CA TYR A 328 3.84 11.50 -3.03
C TYR A 328 4.50 11.77 -1.68
N ALA A 329 4.30 12.99 -1.19
CA ALA A 329 4.76 13.40 0.12
C ALA A 329 3.60 14.01 0.93
N PHE A 330 3.69 13.93 2.25
CA PHE A 330 2.79 14.62 3.16
C PHE A 330 3.45 14.86 4.52
N GLU A 331 2.77 15.63 5.37
CA GLU A 331 3.28 16.01 6.68
C GLU A 331 2.25 15.74 7.78
N ARG A 332 2.74 15.35 8.96
CA ARG A 332 1.93 15.21 10.17
C ARG A 332 2.75 15.64 11.38
N GLY A 333 2.31 16.69 12.07
CA GLY A 333 2.92 17.11 13.35
C GLY A 333 4.43 17.36 13.29
N GLY A 334 4.91 17.95 12.18
CA GLY A 334 6.33 18.18 11.90
C GLY A 334 7.12 16.94 11.48
N CYS A 335 6.48 15.78 11.34
CA CYS A 335 7.05 14.60 10.70
C CYS A 335 6.74 14.63 9.20
N HIS A 336 7.76 14.44 8.36
CA HIS A 336 7.63 14.45 6.90
C HIS A 336 7.65 13.02 6.37
N PHE A 337 6.79 12.74 5.39
CA PHE A 337 6.68 11.42 4.77
C PHE A 337 6.89 11.56 3.27
N TYR A 338 7.68 10.66 2.69
CA TYR A 338 7.80 10.48 1.25
C TYR A 338 7.50 9.02 0.92
N VAL A 339 6.53 8.78 0.06
CA VAL A 339 6.13 7.44 -0.37
C VAL A 339 6.65 7.22 -1.78
N LEU A 340 7.57 6.28 -1.92
CA LEU A 340 8.19 5.93 -3.20
C LEU A 340 7.29 4.98 -3.99
N ASP A 341 7.07 5.29 -5.26
CA ASP A 341 6.72 4.30 -6.27
C ASP A 341 7.97 3.56 -6.73
N VAL A 342 7.95 2.23 -6.71
CA VAL A 342 9.04 1.37 -7.20
C VAL A 342 8.56 0.42 -8.30
N ARG A 343 7.40 0.71 -8.92
CA ARG A 343 6.76 -0.17 -9.89
C ARG A 343 6.47 0.48 -11.23
N ALA A 344 6.00 1.73 -11.28
CA ALA A 344 5.65 2.30 -12.58
C ALA A 344 6.86 2.46 -13.49
N HIS A 345 7.96 2.97 -12.94
CA HIS A 345 9.21 3.20 -13.67
C HIS A 345 10.13 1.96 -13.68
N HIS A 346 9.84 0.95 -12.86
CA HIS A 346 10.77 -0.15 -12.65
C HIS A 346 10.98 -0.96 -13.93
N ASN A 347 12.22 -1.00 -14.39
CA ASN A 347 12.62 -1.80 -15.54
C ASN A 347 14.08 -2.28 -15.43
N CYS A 348 14.26 -3.57 -15.20
CA CYS A 348 15.56 -4.24 -15.08
C CYS A 348 16.39 -4.18 -16.38
N GLU A 349 15.76 -3.91 -17.53
CA GLU A 349 16.41 -3.75 -18.83
C GLU A 349 17.03 -2.34 -18.99
N ASN A 350 16.68 -1.37 -18.15
CA ASN A 350 17.30 -0.06 -18.17
C ASN A 350 18.75 -0.14 -17.68
N PRO A 351 19.70 0.62 -18.27
CA PRO A 351 21.08 0.65 -17.81
C PRO A 351 21.24 1.33 -16.44
N SER A 352 20.47 2.41 -16.19
CA SER A 352 20.46 3.21 -14.96
C SER A 352 19.03 3.56 -14.54
N ASP A 353 18.87 4.12 -13.34
CA ASP A 353 17.58 4.61 -12.80
C ASP A 353 16.47 3.55 -12.94
N ARG A 354 16.82 2.32 -12.56
CA ARG A 354 16.02 1.13 -12.82
C ARG A 354 14.79 1.10 -11.97
N LEU A 355 14.87 1.55 -10.71
CA LEU A 355 13.79 1.47 -9.73
C LEU A 355 12.88 2.70 -9.80
N LEU A 356 13.42 3.89 -9.49
CA LEU A 356 12.63 5.10 -9.33
C LEU A 356 12.47 5.89 -10.64
N GLY A 357 13.44 5.77 -11.54
CA GLY A 357 13.55 6.65 -12.69
C GLY A 357 13.99 8.07 -12.30
N LYS A 358 14.53 8.79 -13.29
CA LYS A 358 15.17 10.10 -13.09
C LYS A 358 14.23 11.17 -12.51
N ALA A 359 12.96 11.18 -12.92
CA ALA A 359 12.00 12.20 -12.49
C ALA A 359 11.65 12.08 -11.00
N GLN A 360 11.50 10.85 -10.50
CA GLN A 360 11.25 10.61 -9.08
C GLN A 360 12.49 10.89 -8.23
N HIS A 361 13.70 10.54 -8.71
CA HIS A 361 14.95 10.95 -8.04
C HIS A 361 15.02 12.47 -7.84
N GLN A 362 14.66 13.25 -8.85
CA GLN A 362 14.65 14.72 -8.74
C GLN A 362 13.63 15.24 -7.72
N ARG A 363 12.44 14.63 -7.66
CA ARG A 363 11.43 14.98 -6.65
C ARG A 363 11.88 14.59 -5.25
N LEU A 364 12.46 13.41 -5.09
CA LEU A 364 13.02 12.92 -3.83
C LEU A 364 14.16 13.82 -3.34
N ASP A 365 15.10 14.20 -4.21
CA ASP A 365 16.20 15.12 -3.86
C ASP A 365 15.66 16.49 -3.42
N SER A 366 14.64 16.99 -4.10
CA SER A 366 13.98 18.25 -3.76
C SER A 366 13.28 18.17 -2.39
N TRP A 367 12.62 17.05 -2.10
CA TRP A 367 12.00 16.80 -0.80
C TRP A 367 13.03 16.62 0.31
N LEU A 368 14.11 15.86 0.08
CA LEU A 368 15.20 15.73 1.04
C LEU A 368 15.82 17.10 1.38
N ALA A 369 15.98 17.97 0.39
CA ALA A 369 16.48 19.33 0.59
C ALA A 369 15.54 20.22 1.43
N SER A 370 14.24 19.91 1.50
CA SER A 370 13.27 20.67 2.29
C SER A 370 13.23 20.28 3.77
N LEU A 371 13.89 19.19 4.18
CA LEU A 371 13.82 18.65 5.55
C LEU A 371 14.49 19.51 6.63
N SER A 372 15.04 20.67 6.30
CA SER A 372 15.62 21.57 7.31
C SER A 372 14.56 22.01 8.33
N GLY A 373 14.73 21.63 9.61
CA GLY A 373 13.78 21.94 10.68
C GLY A 373 12.70 20.89 10.90
N ALA A 374 12.67 19.81 10.11
CA ALA A 374 11.79 18.67 10.32
C ALA A 374 12.02 18.03 11.70
N LYS A 375 10.96 17.57 12.35
CA LYS A 375 11.06 16.77 13.60
C LYS A 375 11.66 15.40 13.30
N ALA A 376 11.14 14.75 12.28
CA ALA A 376 11.60 13.46 11.76
C ALA A 376 11.15 13.31 10.31
N ALA A 377 11.79 12.41 9.57
CA ALA A 377 11.37 12.06 8.22
C ALA A 377 11.23 10.54 8.04
N PHE A 378 10.27 10.14 7.21
CA PHE A 378 9.98 8.76 6.89
C PHE A 378 9.94 8.58 5.38
N ILE A 379 10.65 7.57 4.88
CA ILE A 379 10.62 7.21 3.46
C ILE A 379 9.98 5.83 3.36
N VAL A 380 8.83 5.71 2.70
CA VAL A 380 8.14 4.44 2.47
C VAL A 380 8.62 3.89 1.15
N SER A 381 9.17 2.67 1.16
CA SER A 381 9.64 1.95 -0.02
C SER A 381 9.00 0.56 0.00
N PRO A 382 8.16 0.19 -0.98
CA PRO A 382 7.45 -1.10 -0.97
C PRO A 382 8.38 -2.29 -0.71
N VAL A 383 9.48 -2.35 -1.46
CA VAL A 383 10.59 -3.30 -1.23
C VAL A 383 11.66 -2.73 -0.27
N PRO A 384 12.28 -3.57 0.58
CA PRO A 384 13.27 -3.11 1.55
C PRO A 384 14.62 -2.70 0.94
N VAL A 385 15.22 -1.64 1.49
CA VAL A 385 16.55 -1.14 1.07
C VAL A 385 17.69 -2.03 1.60
N VAL A 386 17.45 -2.62 2.78
CA VAL A 386 18.35 -3.51 3.52
C VAL A 386 17.57 -4.74 3.99
N HIS A 387 17.76 -5.91 3.38
CA HIS A 387 17.03 -7.09 3.84
C HIS A 387 17.81 -8.39 3.85
N TRP A 388 18.22 -8.90 2.70
CA TRP A 388 18.93 -10.18 2.63
C TRP A 388 20.44 -10.04 2.84
N SER A 389 21.06 -11.09 3.38
CA SER A 389 22.52 -11.12 3.49
C SER A 389 23.16 -11.15 2.08
N GLY A 390 24.20 -10.34 1.83
CA GLY A 390 24.90 -10.32 0.53
C GLY A 390 25.68 -11.61 0.16
N LEU A 391 25.56 -12.65 1.00
CA LEU A 391 26.10 -14.00 0.81
C LEU A 391 25.07 -14.97 0.23
N VAL A 392 23.80 -14.58 0.13
CA VAL A 392 22.76 -15.42 -0.48
C VAL A 392 23.03 -15.56 -1.98
N ASN A 393 23.24 -16.78 -2.44
CA ASN A 393 23.52 -17.07 -3.84
C ASN A 393 22.19 -17.31 -4.56
N ILE A 394 21.90 -16.56 -5.63
CA ILE A 394 20.67 -16.66 -6.44
C ILE A 394 20.40 -18.10 -6.93
N ALA A 395 21.45 -18.90 -7.10
CA ALA A 395 21.36 -20.30 -7.51
C ALA A 395 20.74 -21.23 -6.44
N ASP A 396 20.85 -20.91 -5.15
CA ASP A 396 20.24 -21.72 -4.08
C ASP A 396 18.72 -21.48 -3.96
N PHE A 397 18.20 -20.41 -4.60
CA PHE A 397 16.80 -19.96 -4.51
C PHE A 397 15.99 -20.25 -5.79
N SER A 398 16.63 -20.76 -6.85
CA SER A 398 15.97 -21.04 -8.13
C SER A 398 14.94 -22.18 -8.06
N LEU A 399 14.92 -22.95 -6.97
CA LEU A 399 13.99 -24.06 -6.74
C LEU A 399 12.75 -23.65 -5.93
N THR A 400 12.68 -22.42 -5.40
CA THR A 400 11.66 -22.02 -4.41
C THR A 400 10.82 -20.80 -4.78
N GLY A 401 10.91 -20.27 -6.00
CA GLY A 401 10.16 -19.06 -6.43
C GLY A 401 10.81 -17.72 -6.02
N MET A 402 11.61 -17.72 -4.96
CA MET A 402 12.34 -16.55 -4.41
C MET A 402 13.46 -15.95 -5.31
N LYS A 403 13.55 -16.35 -6.59
CA LYS A 403 14.55 -15.79 -7.52
C LYS A 403 14.15 -14.38 -7.96
N ASP A 404 12.85 -14.15 -8.12
CA ASP A 404 12.31 -12.89 -8.62
C ASP A 404 12.33 -11.82 -7.50
N ASP A 405 11.94 -12.16 -6.26
CA ASP A 405 12.07 -11.32 -5.05
C ASP A 405 13.51 -10.76 -4.88
N LEU A 406 14.53 -11.57 -5.18
CA LEU A 406 15.93 -11.18 -5.04
C LEU A 406 16.46 -10.25 -6.15
N MET A 407 15.81 -10.22 -7.33
CA MET A 407 16.15 -9.27 -8.40
C MET A 407 15.50 -7.90 -8.21
N ASP A 408 14.43 -7.90 -7.42
CA ASP A 408 13.48 -6.82 -7.28
C ASP A 408 13.85 -5.80 -6.23
N GLU A 409 14.57 -6.26 -5.23
CA GLU A 409 15.03 -5.40 -4.15
C GLU A 409 16.17 -4.47 -4.56
N TRP A 410 16.29 -3.39 -3.79
CA TRP A 410 17.50 -2.57 -3.71
C TRP A 410 18.77 -3.39 -3.41
N SER A 411 18.62 -4.57 -2.80
CA SER A 411 19.70 -5.49 -2.45
C SER A 411 20.25 -6.26 -3.66
N HIS A 412 19.58 -6.22 -4.81
CA HIS A 412 20.08 -6.86 -6.02
C HIS A 412 21.27 -6.10 -6.61
N LYS A 413 22.26 -6.85 -7.13
CA LYS A 413 23.50 -6.29 -7.68
C LYS A 413 23.29 -5.25 -8.77
N THR A 414 22.23 -5.38 -9.57
CA THR A 414 21.92 -4.42 -10.65
C THR A 414 21.41 -3.09 -10.12
N ASN A 415 20.89 -3.07 -8.89
CA ASN A 415 20.26 -1.91 -8.27
C ASN A 415 21.21 -1.24 -7.25
N HIS A 416 22.40 -1.81 -7.03
CA HIS A 416 23.37 -1.32 -6.06
C HIS A 416 23.84 0.11 -6.32
N GLU A 417 23.99 0.52 -7.57
CA GLU A 417 24.38 1.89 -7.91
C GLU A 417 23.31 2.88 -7.44
N GLU A 418 22.06 2.66 -7.87
CA GLU A 418 20.90 3.47 -7.48
C GLU A 418 20.66 3.45 -5.96
N ARG A 419 20.76 2.28 -5.32
CA ARG A 419 20.70 2.14 -3.86
C ARG A 419 21.75 2.99 -3.16
N ASN A 420 23.00 2.94 -3.63
CA ASN A 420 24.09 3.65 -2.99
C ASN A 420 23.93 5.17 -3.16
N LEU A 421 23.43 5.64 -4.32
CA LEU A 421 23.08 7.05 -4.53
C LEU A 421 21.95 7.49 -3.59
N PHE A 422 20.89 6.71 -3.49
CA PHE A 422 19.77 6.94 -2.57
C PHE A 422 20.25 7.03 -1.11
N LEU A 423 21.01 6.04 -0.63
CA LEU A 423 21.53 6.05 0.74
C LEU A 423 22.52 7.20 1.00
N ASP A 424 23.35 7.57 0.02
CA ASP A 424 24.24 8.73 0.14
C ASP A 424 23.46 10.02 0.33
N ALA A 425 22.41 10.25 -0.47
CA ALA A 425 21.55 11.42 -0.38
C ALA A 425 20.82 11.49 0.97
N VAL A 426 20.19 10.39 1.40
CA VAL A 426 19.48 10.29 2.69
C VAL A 426 20.42 10.55 3.86
N MET A 427 21.59 9.89 3.90
CA MET A 427 22.53 10.05 5.00
C MET A 427 23.14 11.45 5.05
N LYS A 428 23.48 12.03 3.88
CA LYS A 428 23.99 13.40 3.78
C LYS A 428 23.01 14.41 4.37
N VAL A 429 21.72 14.27 4.05
CA VAL A 429 20.66 15.17 4.53
C VAL A 429 20.42 14.99 6.03
N SER A 430 20.35 13.74 6.50
CA SER A 430 20.24 13.43 7.93
C SER A 430 21.39 14.04 8.74
N ASP A 431 22.64 13.87 8.27
CA ASP A 431 23.84 14.42 8.91
C ASP A 431 23.87 15.95 8.90
N LYS A 432 23.54 16.56 7.75
CA LYS A 432 23.55 18.02 7.58
C LYS A 432 22.49 18.71 8.44
N HIS A 433 21.27 18.19 8.45
CA HIS A 433 20.13 18.83 9.11
C HIS A 433 19.86 18.28 10.52
N LYS A 434 20.62 17.26 10.96
CA LYS A 434 20.42 16.52 12.22
C LYS A 434 19.01 15.94 12.35
N VAL A 435 18.39 15.61 11.21
CA VAL A 435 17.03 15.06 11.14
C VAL A 435 17.11 13.54 11.16
N PRO A 436 16.38 12.87 12.07
CA PRO A 436 16.25 11.42 12.06
C PRO A 436 15.42 10.98 10.85
N ILE A 437 15.97 10.11 10.00
CA ILE A 437 15.28 9.57 8.81
C ILE A 437 15.09 8.06 8.96
N THR A 438 13.87 7.55 8.77
CA THR A 438 13.59 6.11 8.82
C THR A 438 12.96 5.63 7.51
N ILE A 439 13.53 4.58 6.93
CA ILE A 439 12.96 3.89 5.77
C ILE A 439 11.98 2.82 6.28
N ILE A 440 10.79 2.75 5.69
CA ILE A 440 9.72 1.79 6.05
C ILE A 440 9.42 0.93 4.83
N SER A 441 9.36 -0.39 5.00
CA SER A 441 9.17 -1.34 3.89
C SER A 441 8.32 -2.56 4.20
N GLY A 442 7.89 -3.24 3.13
CA GLY A 442 7.06 -4.43 3.12
C GLY A 442 7.72 -5.63 2.43
N ASP A 443 6.96 -6.34 1.58
CA ASP A 443 7.36 -7.41 0.64
C ASP A 443 7.84 -8.74 1.29
N VAL A 444 8.94 -8.72 2.04
CA VAL A 444 9.76 -9.90 2.39
C VAL A 444 9.23 -10.82 3.51
N HIS A 445 7.95 -10.72 3.89
CA HIS A 445 7.27 -11.56 4.89
C HIS A 445 8.00 -11.72 6.24
N CYS A 446 8.68 -10.67 6.72
CA CYS A 446 9.18 -10.63 8.09
C CYS A 446 9.07 -9.25 8.77
N ALA A 447 9.30 -9.25 10.09
CA ALA A 447 9.55 -8.06 10.88
C ALA A 447 11.07 -7.86 11.07
N SER A 448 11.60 -6.68 10.78
CA SER A 448 13.01 -6.37 11.08
C SER A 448 13.27 -4.89 11.31
N ALA A 449 14.34 -4.58 12.05
CA ALA A 449 14.80 -3.23 12.31
C ALA A 449 16.33 -3.13 12.23
N TYR A 450 16.81 -2.09 11.56
CA TYR A 450 18.23 -1.80 11.37
C TYR A 450 18.54 -0.33 11.66
N ARG A 451 19.76 -0.09 12.14
CA ARG A 451 20.40 1.24 12.11
C ARG A 451 21.46 1.26 11.03
N LEU A 452 21.42 2.25 10.14
CA LEU A 452 22.36 2.39 9.04
C LEU A 452 23.40 3.46 9.41
N VAL A 453 24.67 3.13 9.24
CA VAL A 453 25.80 3.93 9.75
C VAL A 453 26.84 4.12 8.66
N ASN A 454 27.30 5.36 8.48
CA ASN A 454 28.47 5.69 7.66
C ASN A 454 29.37 6.67 8.42
N THR A 455 30.07 6.18 9.44
CA THR A 455 30.90 7.02 10.32
C THR A 455 32.04 7.74 9.61
N LYS A 456 32.44 7.28 8.42
CA LYS A 456 33.54 7.89 7.65
C LYS A 456 33.11 9.17 6.95
N ARG A 457 31.88 9.23 6.43
CA ARG A 457 31.39 10.35 5.61
C ARG A 457 30.29 11.16 6.30
N TYR A 458 29.45 10.51 7.11
CA TYR A 458 28.26 11.08 7.74
C TYR A 458 28.16 10.60 9.21
N PRO A 459 29.09 11.04 10.08
CA PRO A 459 29.20 10.54 11.45
C PRO A 459 27.97 10.82 12.33
N ASP A 460 27.20 11.86 12.01
CA ASP A 460 26.04 12.27 12.80
C ASP A 460 24.70 11.90 12.12
N ALA A 461 24.75 11.18 10.98
CA ALA A 461 23.53 10.69 10.34
C ALA A 461 22.78 9.73 11.27
N ARG A 462 21.48 9.97 11.42
CA ARG A 462 20.56 9.10 12.16
C ARG A 462 19.60 8.48 11.16
N VAL A 463 19.98 7.32 10.63
CA VAL A 463 19.20 6.60 9.62
C VAL A 463 18.83 5.20 10.11
N GLY A 464 17.54 4.88 10.02
CA GLY A 464 16.99 3.57 10.36
C GLY A 464 16.28 2.94 9.18
N GLN A 465 16.08 1.63 9.25
CA GLN A 465 15.13 0.92 8.39
C GLN A 465 14.28 -0.02 9.22
N VAL A 466 12.98 -0.03 8.95
CA VAL A 466 12.01 -0.96 9.51
C VAL A 466 11.27 -1.65 8.39
N THR A 467 11.12 -2.97 8.52
CA THR A 467 10.32 -3.79 7.63
C THR A 467 9.24 -4.48 8.45
N SER A 468 7.99 -4.44 8.00
CA SER A 468 6.86 -5.11 8.68
C SER A 468 5.92 -5.73 7.65
N SER A 469 6.13 -7.03 7.42
CA SER A 469 5.37 -7.88 6.52
C SER A 469 5.34 -9.30 7.10
N PRO A 470 4.31 -10.14 6.93
CA PRO A 470 3.02 -9.84 6.32
C PRO A 470 1.92 -9.54 7.34
N ILE A 471 0.94 -8.70 7.02
CA ILE A 471 -0.23 -8.49 7.88
C ILE A 471 -1.16 -9.69 7.93
N SER A 472 -1.41 -10.35 6.79
CA SER A 472 -2.32 -11.51 6.71
C SER A 472 -1.84 -12.64 5.80
N ARG A 473 -0.88 -12.39 4.90
CA ARG A 473 -0.27 -13.47 4.11
C ARG A 473 0.38 -14.52 5.00
N LYS A 474 0.28 -15.79 4.61
CA LYS A 474 0.90 -16.91 5.31
C LYS A 474 2.41 -16.72 5.29
N PRO A 475 3.05 -16.47 6.44
CA PRO A 475 4.48 -16.18 6.48
C PRO A 475 5.27 -17.44 6.11
N ASN A 476 6.43 -17.23 5.48
CA ASN A 476 7.35 -18.32 5.15
C ASN A 476 7.97 -18.90 6.44
N PRO A 477 8.14 -20.23 6.60
CA PRO A 477 8.72 -20.87 7.78
C PRO A 477 9.99 -20.21 8.36
N SER A 478 10.20 -20.42 9.67
CA SER A 478 11.25 -19.80 10.51
C SER A 478 12.69 -19.90 10.00
N ILE A 479 12.98 -20.78 9.02
CA ILE A 479 14.28 -20.88 8.32
C ILE A 479 14.65 -19.54 7.64
N ALA A 480 13.67 -18.72 7.27
CA ALA A 480 13.90 -17.38 6.72
C ALA A 480 14.69 -16.45 7.65
N ASN A 481 14.61 -16.59 8.98
CA ASN A 481 15.40 -15.77 9.93
C ASN A 481 16.91 -15.90 9.73
N ALA A 482 17.40 -17.05 9.24
CA ALA A 482 18.82 -17.26 8.97
C ALA A 482 19.30 -16.44 7.75
N LEU A 483 18.39 -16.09 6.85
CA LEU A 483 18.64 -15.36 5.60
C LEU A 483 18.56 -13.84 5.79
N VAL A 484 17.77 -13.38 6.77
CA VAL A 484 17.68 -11.98 7.16
C VAL A 484 19.07 -11.45 7.52
N ALA A 485 19.45 -10.33 6.91
CA ALA A 485 20.81 -9.82 6.95
C ALA A 485 21.29 -9.61 8.40
N LYS A 486 22.55 -10.00 8.65
CA LYS A 486 23.20 -9.77 9.94
C LYS A 486 23.81 -8.38 9.97
N SER A 487 24.31 -7.97 11.14
CA SER A 487 25.10 -6.74 11.24
C SER A 487 26.39 -6.89 10.42
N GLY A 488 26.73 -5.89 9.62
CA GLY A 488 27.87 -5.94 8.71
C GLY A 488 27.93 -4.78 7.73
N ASP A 489 29.02 -4.70 6.96
CA ASP A 489 29.11 -3.78 5.83
C ASP A 489 28.16 -4.25 4.72
N MET A 490 27.35 -3.34 4.16
CA MET A 490 26.55 -3.62 2.98
C MET A 490 27.46 -4.01 1.81
N VAL A 491 27.02 -4.90 0.93
CA VAL A 491 27.82 -5.33 -0.22
C VAL A 491 27.53 -4.42 -1.42
N THR A 492 28.58 -3.95 -2.08
CA THR A 492 28.50 -3.31 -3.40
C THR A 492 29.11 -4.25 -4.43
N VAL A 493 28.44 -4.36 -5.58
CA VAL A 493 28.90 -5.18 -6.72
C VAL A 493 29.07 -4.23 -7.88
N ASP A 494 30.29 -4.10 -8.38
CA ASP A 494 30.57 -3.28 -9.56
C ASP A 494 30.38 -4.17 -10.81
N ILE A 495 29.37 -3.85 -11.61
CA ILE A 495 29.10 -4.51 -12.90
C ILE A 495 29.82 -3.70 -13.99
N GLY A 496 31.13 -3.93 -14.14
CA GLY A 496 31.91 -3.33 -15.24
C GLY A 496 31.76 -4.08 -16.57
N ASP A 497 32.34 -3.57 -17.66
CA ASP A 497 32.31 -4.17 -19.01
C ASP A 497 32.89 -5.59 -19.09
N SER A 498 33.77 -5.94 -18.16
CA SER A 498 34.30 -7.31 -18.03
C SER A 498 33.32 -8.17 -17.24
N LYS A 499 32.92 -9.33 -17.79
CA LYS A 499 32.01 -10.35 -17.18
C LYS A 499 32.44 -10.93 -15.82
N LYS A 500 33.32 -10.28 -15.04
CA LYS A 500 33.73 -10.67 -13.69
C LYS A 500 33.18 -9.67 -12.67
N GLU A 501 32.21 -10.13 -11.89
CA GLU A 501 31.65 -9.39 -10.75
C GLU A 501 32.72 -9.18 -9.68
N LYS A 502 32.94 -7.92 -9.26
CA LYS A 502 33.79 -7.60 -8.12
C LYS A 502 32.92 -7.17 -6.95
N LYS A 503 32.86 -8.02 -5.91
CA LYS A 503 32.21 -7.69 -4.63
C LYS A 503 33.16 -6.88 -3.76
N ARG A 504 32.71 -5.76 -3.22
CA ARG A 504 33.44 -4.96 -2.23
C ARG A 504 32.54 -4.56 -1.07
N LYS A 505 33.17 -4.16 0.04
CA LYS A 505 32.48 -3.50 1.15
C LYS A 505 31.93 -2.17 0.66
N GLY A 506 30.63 -1.99 0.80
CA GLY A 506 29.92 -0.75 0.56
C GLY A 506 30.21 0.29 1.65
N PRO A 507 29.78 1.55 1.44
CA PRO A 507 30.09 2.65 2.35
C PRO A 507 29.23 2.65 3.63
N VAL A 508 28.17 1.83 3.68
CA VAL A 508 27.20 1.79 4.77
C VAL A 508 27.35 0.49 5.56
N TYR A 509 27.44 0.63 6.88
CA TYR A 509 27.31 -0.46 7.83
C TYR A 509 25.86 -0.57 8.32
N GLN A 510 25.28 -1.74 8.19
CA GLN A 510 23.95 -2.05 8.74
C GLN A 510 24.11 -2.73 10.11
N LYS A 511 23.51 -2.15 11.15
CA LYS A 511 23.44 -2.75 12.48
C LYS A 511 22.04 -3.29 12.70
N ARG A 512 21.90 -4.62 12.76
CA ARG A 512 20.62 -5.26 13.07
C ARG A 512 20.24 -5.03 14.53
N LEU A 513 19.04 -4.50 14.76
CA LEU A 513 18.44 -4.30 16.08
C LEU A 513 17.43 -5.40 16.41
N PHE A 514 16.67 -5.83 15.40
CA PHE A 514 15.64 -6.86 15.53
C PHE A 514 15.38 -7.58 14.20
N ALA A 515 15.00 -8.85 14.28
CA ALA A 515 14.47 -9.61 13.14
C ALA A 515 13.61 -10.77 13.66
N LYS A 516 12.47 -11.00 13.03
CA LYS A 516 11.59 -12.13 13.28
C LYS A 516 10.76 -12.45 12.02
N SER A 517 10.90 -13.66 11.50
CA SER A 517 10.12 -14.23 10.41
C SER A 517 9.09 -15.25 10.93
N GLY A 518 8.22 -15.72 10.04
CA GLY A 518 7.28 -16.81 10.34
C GLY A 518 6.03 -16.38 11.11
N ILE A 519 5.75 -15.08 11.20
CA ILE A 519 4.61 -14.51 11.94
C ILE A 519 3.91 -13.41 11.15
N ASN A 520 2.58 -13.32 11.26
CA ASN A 520 1.89 -12.11 10.84
C ASN A 520 2.19 -10.96 11.80
N ASN A 521 2.44 -9.77 11.28
CA ASN A 521 2.85 -8.63 12.10
C ASN A 521 2.48 -7.28 11.48
N TYR A 522 2.52 -6.26 12.33
CA TYR A 522 2.54 -4.85 11.96
C TYR A 522 3.48 -4.08 12.90
N ALA A 523 3.94 -2.92 12.45
CA ALA A 523 4.81 -2.03 13.23
C ALA A 523 4.06 -0.75 13.61
N VAL A 524 4.18 -0.31 14.86
CA VAL A 524 3.68 0.99 15.33
C VAL A 524 4.86 1.88 15.66
N PHE A 525 4.92 3.04 15.02
CA PHE A 525 5.91 4.07 15.25
C PHE A 525 5.37 5.07 16.27
N SER A 526 6.24 5.56 17.14
CA SER A 526 5.95 6.67 18.05
C SER A 526 7.08 7.69 17.99
N VAL A 527 6.76 8.91 17.54
CA VAL A 527 7.69 10.04 17.42
C VAL A 527 7.44 11.04 18.53
N GLY A 528 8.34 11.04 19.51
CA GLY A 528 8.25 11.87 20.71
C GLY A 528 9.51 12.68 20.94
N ARG A 529 9.63 13.19 22.17
CA ARG A 529 10.88 13.74 22.71
C ARG A 529 11.25 12.98 23.99
N ASP A 530 12.54 12.83 24.25
CA ASP A 530 13.04 12.32 25.52
C ASP A 530 13.02 13.40 26.62
N GLN A 531 13.55 13.06 27.81
CA GLN A 531 13.61 13.99 28.96
C GLN A 531 14.50 15.20 28.70
N ASP A 532 15.50 15.06 27.82
CA ASP A 532 16.45 16.11 27.45
C ASP A 532 15.95 16.94 26.25
N GLY A 533 14.76 16.60 25.71
CA GLY A 533 14.12 17.31 24.61
C GLY A 533 14.56 16.85 23.21
N ASN A 534 15.39 15.82 23.10
CA ASN A 534 15.83 15.25 21.82
C ASN A 534 14.70 14.45 21.19
N VAL A 535 14.59 14.49 19.85
CA VAL A 535 13.63 13.65 19.13
C VAL A 535 14.01 12.18 19.28
N ARG A 536 13.03 11.36 19.66
CA ARG A 536 13.18 9.90 19.81
C ARG A 536 12.16 9.19 18.91
N ILE A 537 12.62 8.16 18.19
CA ILE A 537 11.76 7.32 17.37
C ILE A 537 11.74 5.90 17.95
N MET A 538 10.58 5.51 18.47
CA MET A 538 10.31 4.17 18.96
C MET A 538 9.49 3.39 17.92
N VAL A 539 9.75 2.10 17.83
CA VAL A 539 8.96 1.17 17.01
C VAL A 539 8.57 -0.05 17.83
N ASP A 540 7.28 -0.35 17.83
CA ASP A 540 6.70 -1.52 18.44
C ASP A 540 6.25 -2.49 17.35
N PHE A 541 6.88 -3.67 17.31
CA PHE A 541 6.39 -4.76 16.48
C PHE A 541 5.36 -5.56 17.26
N TYR A 542 4.21 -5.78 16.65
CA TYR A 542 3.10 -6.56 17.19
C TYR A 542 2.88 -7.83 16.38
N TRP A 543 2.62 -8.94 17.05
CA TRP A 543 2.20 -10.19 16.42
C TRP A 543 1.35 -11.05 17.36
N PRO A 544 0.51 -11.95 16.85
CA PRO A 544 -0.26 -12.89 17.67
C PRO A 544 0.65 -13.78 18.52
N GLY A 545 0.30 -13.97 19.80
CA GLY A 545 0.99 -14.85 20.74
C GLY A 545 0.69 -16.33 20.53
N GLU A 546 1.12 -17.18 21.48
CA GLU A 546 0.89 -18.63 21.42
C GLU A 546 -0.51 -18.99 21.91
N ASP A 547 -1.05 -18.21 22.85
CA ASP A 547 -2.41 -18.36 23.36
C ASP A 547 -3.42 -17.54 22.54
N ASP A 548 -4.65 -18.06 22.40
CA ASP A 548 -5.73 -17.37 21.70
C ASP A 548 -6.00 -15.99 22.32
N GLY A 549 -5.85 -14.94 21.51
CA GLY A 549 -6.03 -13.55 21.92
C GLY A 549 -4.82 -12.91 22.62
N GLU A 550 -3.71 -13.64 22.80
CA GLU A 550 -2.44 -13.05 23.24
C GLU A 550 -1.83 -12.19 22.12
N ILE A 551 -1.25 -11.05 22.48
CA ILE A 551 -0.46 -10.21 21.58
C ILE A 551 0.93 -10.06 22.17
N VAL A 552 1.94 -10.38 21.39
CA VAL A 552 3.32 -10.09 21.75
C VAL A 552 3.73 -8.74 21.18
N ARG A 553 4.36 -7.92 22.02
CA ARG A 553 4.91 -6.62 21.66
C ARG A 553 6.42 -6.63 21.83
N ARG A 554 7.15 -6.16 20.82
CA ARG A 554 8.59 -5.89 20.92
C ARG A 554 8.91 -4.44 20.58
N THR A 555 9.33 -3.71 21.60
CA THR A 555 9.76 -2.31 21.48
C THR A 555 11.24 -2.22 21.09
N ILE A 556 11.53 -1.41 20.08
CA ILE A 556 12.86 -1.07 19.58
C ILE A 556 13.02 0.44 19.54
N GLU A 557 14.09 0.94 20.14
CA GLU A 557 14.51 2.33 19.96
C GLU A 557 15.39 2.45 18.72
N LEU A 558 14.85 3.07 17.67
CA LEU A 558 15.58 3.23 16.41
C LEU A 558 16.67 4.29 16.55
N GLN A 559 16.29 5.47 17.06
CA GLN A 559 17.08 6.70 17.03
C GLN A 559 16.81 7.60 18.21
#